data_AF-A0A955PS95-F1
#
_entry.id   AF-A0A955PS95-F1
#
_cell.length_a   1.000
_cell.length_b   1.000
_cell.length_c   1.000
_cell.angle_alpha   90.00
_cell.angle_beta   90.00
_cell.angle_gamma   90.00
#
_symmetry.space_group_name_H-M   'P 1'
#
loop_
_entity.id
_entity.type
_entity.pdbx_description
1 polymer ?
#
loop_
_entity_poly.entity_id
_entity_poly.type
_entity_poly.pdbx_seq_one_letter_code
_entity_poly.pdbx_strand_id
1 'polypeptide(L)'
;WHDEKPTRFKIAEDDKAEIEQMLYQVALFSRRDDNEEISRQALEVLADRYDTCRFLPMVATATIKTGSPEEGLEIAKKALAQCPDRPAAESIYAQVLANSMLGRKQEALQAFERLSASNARDSFRRSFETDMAFDLIRDATVFQEYLKSGPETKAKKPAAPKTSSATSPPETPGAAQAASTK
;
A
#
# COMPACT_ATOMS: atom_id res chain seq x y z
N TRP A 1 28.03 27.27 -32.76
CA TRP A 1 27.78 27.35 -31.31
C TRP A 1 26.41 27.99 -31.10
N HIS A 2 25.33 27.22 -31.26
CA HIS A 2 24.02 27.61 -30.75
C HIS A 2 23.75 26.76 -29.53
N ASP A 3 23.89 27.40 -28.38
CA ASP A 3 23.61 26.85 -27.06
C ASP A 3 22.10 27.01 -26.81
N GLU A 4 21.30 26.25 -27.57
CA GLU A 4 19.87 26.12 -27.27
C GLU A 4 19.76 25.23 -26.04
N LYS A 5 19.68 25.87 -24.87
CA LYS A 5 19.24 25.19 -23.64
C LYS A 5 17.96 24.41 -23.98
N PRO A 6 17.87 23.11 -23.71
CA PRO A 6 16.69 22.33 -24.06
C PRO A 6 15.50 22.96 -23.35
N THR A 7 14.58 23.50 -24.15
CA THR A 7 13.32 24.06 -23.68
C THR A 7 12.59 22.93 -22.99
N ARG A 8 12.56 22.95 -21.65
CA ARG A 8 11.82 21.98 -20.85
C ARG A 8 10.33 22.19 -21.19
N PHE A 9 9.80 21.37 -22.11
CA PHE A 9 8.40 21.45 -22.51
C PHE A 9 7.54 21.38 -21.25
N LYS A 10 6.77 22.44 -21.01
CA LYS A 10 5.79 22.47 -19.92
C LYS A 10 4.63 21.58 -20.34
N ILE A 11 4.61 20.36 -19.83
CA ILE A 11 3.49 19.43 -19.96
C ILE A 11 2.30 20.08 -19.22
N ALA A 12 1.11 20.11 -19.82
CA ALA A 12 -0.07 20.60 -19.11
C ALA A 12 -0.41 19.66 -17.94
N GLU A 13 -1.00 20.17 -16.86
CA GLU A 13 -1.30 19.32 -15.68
C GLU A 13 -2.27 18.17 -16.03
N ASP A 14 -3.18 18.36 -16.99
CA ASP A 14 -4.06 17.29 -17.47
C ASP A 14 -3.28 16.19 -18.21
N ASP A 15 -2.35 16.57 -19.09
CA ASP A 15 -1.46 15.63 -19.78
C ASP A 15 -0.56 14.87 -18.79
N LYS A 16 -0.18 15.52 -17.69
CA LYS A 16 0.65 14.91 -16.64
C LYS A 16 -0.09 13.74 -15.99
N ALA A 17 -1.35 13.91 -15.60
CA ALA A 17 -2.14 12.84 -15.00
C ALA A 17 -2.34 11.65 -15.95
N GLU A 18 -2.58 11.92 -17.24
CA GLU A 18 -2.72 10.88 -18.25
C GLU A 18 -1.40 10.12 -18.48
N ILE A 19 -0.27 10.81 -18.56
CA ILE A 19 1.05 10.19 -18.69
C ILE A 19 1.40 9.37 -17.44
N GLU A 20 1.09 9.86 -16.24
CA GLU A 20 1.27 9.09 -15.00
C GLU A 20 0.50 7.77 -15.08
N GLN A 21 -0.78 7.84 -15.48
CA GLN A 21 -1.63 6.67 -15.62
C GLN A 21 -1.08 5.70 -16.67
N MET A 22 -0.69 6.19 -17.85
CA MET A 22 -0.13 5.36 -18.92
C MET A 22 1.16 4.66 -18.48
N LEU A 23 2.11 5.39 -17.89
CA LEU A 23 3.36 4.81 -17.39
C LEU A 23 3.09 3.79 -16.28
N TYR A 24 2.09 4.03 -15.43
CA TYR A 24 1.71 3.07 -14.41
C TYR A 24 1.12 1.79 -15.01
N GLN A 25 0.30 1.90 -16.06
CA GLN A 25 -0.19 0.73 -16.78
C GLN A 25 0.94 -0.05 -17.46
N VAL A 26 1.89 0.64 -18.09
CA VAL A 26 3.10 0.00 -18.65
C VAL A 26 3.82 -0.78 -17.57
N ALA A 27 4.07 -0.18 -16.40
CA ALA A 27 4.74 -0.87 -15.30
C ALA A 27 4.01 -2.15 -14.85
N LEU A 28 2.68 -2.10 -14.74
CA LEU A 28 1.87 -3.24 -14.31
C LEU A 28 1.79 -4.36 -15.36
N PHE A 29 1.59 -4.02 -16.64
CA PHE A 29 1.53 -5.00 -17.71
C PHE A 29 2.88 -5.67 -17.95
N SER A 30 3.96 -4.90 -17.99
CA SER A 30 5.31 -5.47 -18.16
C SER A 30 5.66 -6.44 -17.03
N ARG A 31 5.30 -6.13 -15.79
CA ARG A 31 5.50 -7.05 -14.66
C ARG A 31 4.68 -8.34 -14.79
N ARG A 32 3.47 -8.26 -15.34
CA ARG A 32 2.62 -9.44 -15.59
C ARG A 32 3.20 -10.33 -16.69
N ASP A 33 3.84 -9.73 -17.67
CA ASP A 33 4.52 -10.42 -18.78
C ASP A 33 5.98 -10.77 -18.46
N ASP A 34 6.34 -10.79 -17.17
CA ASP A 34 7.67 -11.14 -16.65
C ASP A 34 8.82 -10.26 -17.20
N ASN A 35 8.50 -9.02 -17.57
CA ASN A 35 9.44 -8.01 -18.02
C ASN A 35 9.66 -6.94 -16.94
N GLU A 36 10.37 -7.34 -15.89
CA GLU A 36 10.65 -6.48 -14.72
C GLU A 36 11.53 -5.27 -15.07
N GLU A 37 12.34 -5.33 -16.14
CA GLU A 37 13.19 -4.23 -16.57
C GLU A 37 12.37 -3.07 -17.17
N ILE A 38 11.39 -3.35 -18.05
CA ILE A 38 10.48 -2.30 -18.52
C ILE A 38 9.64 -1.76 -17.36
N SER A 39 9.22 -2.63 -16.44
CA SER A 39 8.51 -2.21 -15.23
C SER A 39 9.33 -1.23 -14.40
N ARG A 40 10.60 -1.57 -14.13
CA ARG A 40 11.55 -0.73 -13.40
C ARG A 40 11.71 0.63 -14.06
N GLN A 41 11.98 0.68 -15.36
CA GLN A 41 12.19 1.94 -16.08
C GLN A 41 10.96 2.86 -16.03
N ALA A 42 9.76 2.31 -16.22
CA ALA A 42 8.52 3.09 -16.11
C ALA A 42 8.32 3.64 -14.67
N LEU A 43 8.60 2.81 -13.66
CA LEU A 43 8.50 3.20 -12.24
C LEU A 43 9.54 4.24 -11.84
N GLU A 44 10.73 4.22 -12.42
CA GLU A 44 11.76 5.23 -12.17
C GLU A 44 11.34 6.61 -12.69
N VAL A 45 10.76 6.67 -13.90
CA VAL A 45 10.19 7.91 -14.43
C VAL A 45 9.06 8.41 -13.54
N LEU A 46 8.20 7.51 -13.06
CA LEU A 46 7.12 7.82 -12.14
C LEU A 46 7.63 8.37 -10.80
N ALA A 47 8.66 7.74 -10.22
CA ALA A 47 9.23 8.17 -8.95
C ALA A 47 9.98 9.51 -9.05
N ASP A 48 10.64 9.79 -10.17
CA ASP A 48 11.40 11.03 -10.42
C ASP A 48 10.48 12.24 -10.69
N ARG A 49 9.41 12.04 -11.47
CA ARG A 49 8.62 13.15 -12.03
C ARG A 49 7.24 13.33 -11.40
N TYR A 50 6.77 12.35 -10.64
CA TYR A 50 5.42 12.30 -10.09
C TYR A 50 5.47 12.05 -8.57
N ASP A 51 4.66 11.13 -8.06
CA ASP A 51 4.58 10.82 -6.64
C ASP A 51 5.69 9.86 -6.22
N THR A 52 6.85 10.43 -5.85
CA THR A 52 8.00 9.65 -5.36
C THR A 52 7.60 8.69 -4.23
N CYS A 53 6.78 9.13 -3.29
CA CYS A 53 6.37 8.30 -2.15
C CYS A 53 5.53 7.09 -2.56
N ARG A 54 4.73 7.23 -3.62
CA ARG A 54 3.95 6.13 -4.17
C ARG A 54 4.80 5.13 -4.96
N PHE A 55 5.73 5.63 -5.77
CA PHE A 55 6.41 4.79 -6.77
C PHE A 55 7.78 4.28 -6.35
N LEU A 56 8.49 4.97 -5.47
CA LEU A 56 9.84 4.55 -5.02
C LEU A 56 9.86 3.14 -4.36
N PRO A 57 8.86 2.71 -3.56
CA PRO A 57 8.79 1.33 -3.06
C PRO A 57 8.61 0.28 -4.19
N MET A 58 7.92 0.67 -5.26
CA MET A 58 7.73 -0.18 -6.43
C MET A 58 9.02 -0.30 -7.25
N VAL A 59 9.77 0.80 -7.40
CA VAL A 59 11.12 0.78 -7.99
C VAL A 59 12.03 -0.16 -7.22
N ALA A 60 12.01 -0.09 -5.88
CA ALA A 60 12.79 -1.02 -5.05
C ALA A 60 12.46 -2.48 -5.37
N THR A 61 11.17 -2.83 -5.41
CA THR A 61 10.71 -4.20 -5.71
C THR A 61 11.13 -4.64 -7.11
N ALA A 62 10.95 -3.80 -8.13
CA ALA A 62 11.36 -4.12 -9.50
C ALA A 62 12.88 -4.32 -9.59
N THR A 63 13.66 -3.47 -8.94
CA THR A 63 15.14 -3.54 -8.89
C THR A 63 15.64 -4.83 -8.24
N ILE A 64 14.98 -5.27 -7.16
CA ILE A 64 15.29 -6.54 -6.51
C ILE A 64 15.06 -7.71 -7.48
N LYS A 65 13.92 -7.68 -8.18
CA LYS A 65 13.52 -8.75 -9.10
C LYS A 65 14.32 -8.78 -10.41
N THR A 66 14.87 -7.65 -10.86
CA THR A 66 15.82 -7.60 -11.98
C THR A 66 17.21 -8.11 -11.59
N GLY A 67 17.42 -8.52 -10.34
CA GLY A 67 18.66 -9.17 -9.89
C GLY A 67 19.60 -8.27 -9.09
N SER A 68 19.16 -7.08 -8.66
CA SER A 68 19.95 -6.13 -7.86
C SER A 68 19.38 -5.94 -6.45
N PRO A 69 19.37 -6.99 -5.59
CA PRO A 69 18.72 -6.93 -4.29
C PRO A 69 19.36 -5.92 -3.31
N GLU A 70 20.68 -5.70 -3.34
CA GLU A 70 21.31 -4.66 -2.51
C GLU A 70 20.85 -3.25 -2.90
N GLU A 71 20.81 -2.96 -4.20
CA GLU A 71 20.37 -1.66 -4.70
C GLU A 71 18.90 -1.41 -4.32
N GLY A 72 18.04 -2.38 -4.57
CA GLY A 72 16.64 -2.25 -4.21
C GLY A 72 16.41 -2.15 -2.69
N LEU A 73 17.26 -2.75 -1.86
CA LEU A 73 17.24 -2.55 -0.41
C LEU A 73 17.55 -1.09 -0.03
N GLU A 74 18.55 -0.47 -0.66
CA GLU A 74 18.86 0.94 -0.44
C GLU A 74 17.74 1.86 -0.92
N ILE A 75 17.10 1.56 -2.05
CA ILE A 75 15.92 2.29 -2.53
C ILE A 75 14.75 2.16 -1.54
N ALA A 76 14.51 0.96 -0.99
CA ALA A 76 13.48 0.75 0.02
C ALA A 76 13.74 1.54 1.31
N LYS A 77 15.00 1.60 1.78
CA LYS A 77 15.39 2.44 2.91
C LYS A 77 15.19 3.93 2.61
N LYS A 78 15.55 4.37 1.41
CA LYS A 78 15.33 5.76 0.95
C LYS A 78 13.85 6.11 0.95
N ALA A 79 12.98 5.21 0.49
CA ALA A 79 11.53 5.43 0.51
C ALA A 79 10.99 5.64 1.94
N LEU A 80 11.41 4.80 2.90
CA LEU A 80 11.02 4.97 4.31
C LEU A 80 11.55 6.28 4.92
N ALA A 81 12.75 6.71 4.54
CA ALA A 81 13.34 7.94 5.05
C ALA A 81 12.68 9.21 4.47
N GLN A 82 12.31 9.18 3.20
CA GLN A 82 11.73 10.33 2.50
C GLN A 82 10.22 10.47 2.72
N CYS A 83 9.54 9.36 3.02
CA CYS A 83 8.08 9.29 3.06
C CYS A 83 7.58 8.59 4.35
N PRO A 84 7.91 9.11 5.55
CA PRO A 84 7.58 8.45 6.80
C PRO A 84 6.07 8.32 7.07
N ASP A 85 5.25 9.21 6.49
CA ASP A 85 3.79 9.28 6.71
C ASP A 85 2.97 8.57 5.62
N ARG A 86 3.62 7.95 4.63
CA ARG A 86 2.99 7.26 3.48
C ARG A 86 3.39 5.79 3.46
N PRO A 87 2.67 4.90 2.74
CA PRO A 87 2.52 3.53 3.22
C PRO A 87 3.87 2.80 3.27
N ALA A 88 4.35 2.64 4.51
CA ALA A 88 5.61 1.99 4.82
C ALA A 88 5.60 0.50 4.47
N ALA A 89 4.42 -0.08 4.23
CA ALA A 89 4.23 -1.50 4.03
C ALA A 89 4.90 -2.01 2.75
N GLU A 90 4.79 -1.29 1.64
CA GLU A 90 5.44 -1.62 0.37
C GLU A 90 6.96 -1.56 0.50
N SER A 91 7.49 -0.55 1.20
CA SER A 91 8.93 -0.44 1.44
C SER A 91 9.45 -1.53 2.39
N ILE A 92 8.70 -1.84 3.46
CA ILE A 92 9.06 -2.93 4.37
C ILE A 92 8.98 -4.27 3.62
N TYR A 93 7.98 -4.49 2.78
CA TYR A 93 7.90 -5.67 1.92
C TYR A 93 9.13 -5.80 1.02
N ALA A 94 9.57 -4.71 0.37
CA ALA A 94 10.80 -4.71 -0.41
C ALA A 94 12.03 -5.03 0.45
N GLN A 95 12.09 -4.59 1.71
CA GLN A 95 13.15 -5.01 2.64
C GLN A 95 13.11 -6.52 2.94
N VAL A 96 11.92 -7.11 3.15
CA VAL A 96 11.80 -8.58 3.36
C VAL A 96 12.30 -9.32 2.12
N LEU A 97 11.83 -8.92 0.93
CA LEU A 97 12.20 -9.55 -0.33
C LEU A 97 13.71 -9.46 -0.58
N ALA A 98 14.30 -8.27 -0.48
CA ALA A 98 15.72 -8.07 -0.68
C ALA A 98 16.55 -8.91 0.29
N ASN A 99 16.28 -8.82 1.60
CA ASN A 99 17.06 -9.58 2.58
C ASN A 99 16.91 -11.09 2.40
N SER A 100 15.74 -11.56 1.94
CA SER A 100 15.55 -13.00 1.66
C SER A 100 16.36 -13.45 0.43
N MET A 101 16.37 -12.66 -0.65
CA MET A 101 17.22 -12.93 -1.82
C MET A 101 18.72 -12.85 -1.51
N LEU A 102 19.10 -12.01 -0.55
CA LEU A 102 20.48 -11.86 -0.06
C LEU A 102 20.92 -12.96 0.92
N GLY A 103 20.02 -13.87 1.32
CA GLY A 103 20.34 -14.89 2.34
C GLY A 103 20.42 -14.32 3.77
N ARG A 104 20.00 -13.08 4.00
CA ARG A 104 20.05 -12.37 5.29
C ARG A 104 18.81 -12.69 6.13
N LYS A 105 18.78 -13.91 6.66
CA LYS A 105 17.60 -14.50 7.32
C LYS A 105 17.10 -13.64 8.49
N GLN A 106 17.99 -13.17 9.35
CA GLN A 106 17.64 -12.40 10.54
C GLN A 106 17.00 -11.06 10.17
N GLU A 107 17.57 -10.33 9.22
CA GLU A 107 17.09 -9.05 8.74
C GLU A 107 15.76 -9.18 7.99
N ALA A 108 15.60 -10.26 7.20
CA ALA A 108 14.36 -10.59 6.54
C ALA A 108 13.23 -10.83 7.55
N LEU A 109 13.50 -11.59 8.63
CA LEU A 109 12.53 -11.83 9.70
C LEU A 109 12.17 -10.57 10.47
N GLN A 110 13.15 -9.73 10.81
CA GLN A 110 12.89 -8.44 11.48
C GLN A 110 12.03 -7.49 10.63
N ALA A 111 12.26 -7.45 9.31
CA ALA A 111 11.40 -6.69 8.41
C ALA A 111 10.00 -7.33 8.30
N PHE A 112 9.92 -8.65 8.26
CA PHE A 112 8.66 -9.37 8.17
C PHE A 112 7.79 -9.16 9.41
N GLU A 113 8.35 -9.22 10.62
CA GLU A 113 7.65 -8.94 11.87
C GLU A 113 7.06 -7.53 11.91
N ARG A 114 7.81 -6.53 11.41
CA ARG A 114 7.29 -5.16 11.28
C ARG A 114 6.12 -5.08 10.30
N LEU A 115 6.16 -5.82 9.19
CA LEU A 115 5.08 -5.84 8.21
C LEU A 115 3.84 -6.59 8.72
N SER A 116 4.04 -7.74 9.36
CA SER A 116 2.94 -8.59 9.86
C SER A 116 2.20 -7.97 11.04
N ALA A 117 2.85 -7.07 11.79
CA ALA A 117 2.23 -6.25 12.81
C ALA A 117 1.50 -4.99 12.26
N SER A 118 1.61 -4.70 10.96
CA SER A 118 1.00 -3.52 10.35
C SER A 118 -0.44 -3.76 9.87
N ASN A 119 -1.21 -2.69 9.66
CA ASN A 119 -2.54 -2.76 9.05
C ASN A 119 -2.54 -3.30 7.60
N ALA A 120 -1.37 -3.38 6.96
CA ALA A 120 -1.18 -3.91 5.62
C ALA A 120 -0.68 -5.36 5.63
N ARG A 121 -0.76 -6.07 6.77
CA ARG A 121 -0.27 -7.44 6.93
C ARG A 121 -0.77 -8.41 5.86
N ASP A 122 -2.00 -8.22 5.36
CA ASP A 122 -2.61 -9.13 4.39
C ASP A 122 -2.39 -8.70 2.94
N SER A 123 -1.92 -7.48 2.68
CA SER A 123 -1.72 -6.94 1.34
C SER A 123 -0.72 -7.76 0.51
N PHE A 124 0.26 -8.38 1.18
CA PHE A 124 1.33 -9.15 0.55
C PHE A 124 1.24 -10.66 0.85
N ARG A 125 0.14 -11.10 1.47
CA ARG A 125 -0.01 -12.47 1.94
C ARG A 125 0.19 -13.50 0.83
N ARG A 126 -0.43 -13.26 -0.33
CA ARG A 126 -0.30 -14.14 -1.50
C ARG A 126 1.17 -14.28 -1.92
N SER A 127 1.93 -13.19 -1.93
CA SER A 127 3.36 -13.24 -2.24
C SER A 127 4.11 -14.09 -1.22
N PHE A 128 3.86 -13.92 0.07
CA PHE A 128 4.48 -14.74 1.12
C PHE A 128 4.12 -16.23 1.01
N GLU A 129 2.92 -16.56 0.51
CA GLU A 129 2.49 -17.94 0.31
C GLU A 129 3.17 -18.58 -0.90
N THR A 130 3.29 -17.88 -2.02
CA THR A 130 3.66 -18.48 -3.32
C THR A 130 5.07 -18.21 -3.80
N ASP A 131 5.68 -17.10 -3.39
CA ASP A 131 6.99 -16.67 -3.89
C ASP A 131 8.11 -17.45 -3.19
N MET A 132 8.99 -18.06 -3.99
CA MET A 132 10.13 -18.84 -3.51
C MET A 132 11.21 -17.97 -2.86
N ALA A 133 11.22 -16.66 -3.12
CA ALA A 133 12.15 -15.75 -2.48
C ALA A 133 12.03 -15.79 -0.95
N PHE A 134 10.89 -16.19 -0.39
CA PHE A 134 10.66 -16.28 1.05
C PHE A 134 10.96 -17.67 1.64
N ASP A 135 11.46 -18.63 0.85
CA ASP A 135 11.80 -19.99 1.35
C ASP A 135 12.83 -19.95 2.49
N LEU A 136 13.73 -18.97 2.47
CA LEU A 136 14.73 -18.74 3.52
C LEU A 136 14.11 -18.54 4.92
N ILE A 137 12.96 -17.87 4.98
CA ILE A 137 12.25 -17.52 6.22
C ILE A 137 11.02 -18.39 6.46
N ARG A 138 10.68 -19.27 5.51
CA ARG A 138 9.43 -20.03 5.51
C ARG A 138 9.35 -21.00 6.69
N ASP A 139 10.47 -21.53 7.17
CA ASP A 139 10.55 -22.43 8.32
C ASP A 139 10.44 -21.73 9.68
N ALA A 140 10.57 -20.40 9.72
CA ALA A 140 10.53 -19.65 10.96
C ALA A 140 9.14 -19.72 11.60
N THR A 141 9.09 -19.92 12.92
CA THR A 141 7.85 -20.05 13.68
C THR A 141 6.90 -18.87 13.45
N VAL A 142 7.42 -17.64 13.50
CA VAL A 142 6.63 -16.41 13.28
C VAL A 142 5.99 -16.36 11.88
N PHE A 143 6.70 -16.88 10.87
CA PHE A 143 6.20 -16.92 9.49
C PHE A 143 5.13 -17.99 9.33
N GLN A 144 5.36 -19.18 9.92
CA GLN A 144 4.39 -20.27 9.94
C GLN A 144 3.09 -19.91 10.66
N GLU A 145 3.19 -19.22 11.80
CA GLU A 145 2.02 -18.74 12.54
C GLU A 145 1.21 -17.74 11.73
N TYR A 146 1.89 -16.79 11.07
CA TYR A 146 1.25 -15.85 10.15
C TYR A 146 0.53 -16.56 8.99
N LEU A 147 1.15 -17.58 8.38
CA LEU A 147 0.51 -18.35 7.32
C LEU A 147 -0.68 -19.17 7.85
N LYS A 148 -0.63 -19.71 9.07
CA LYS A 148 -1.73 -20.47 9.67
C LYS A 148 -2.90 -19.60 10.13
N SER A 149 -2.65 -18.35 10.53
CA SER A 149 -3.71 -17.48 11.05
C SER A 149 -4.77 -17.09 10.02
N GLY A 150 -4.52 -17.36 8.73
CA GLY A 150 -5.35 -16.89 7.63
C GLY A 150 -5.34 -15.37 7.48
N PRO A 151 -6.05 -14.83 6.46
CA PRO A 151 -6.28 -13.40 6.36
C PRO A 151 -7.11 -12.94 7.55
N GLU A 152 -6.80 -11.76 8.09
CA GLU A 152 -7.61 -11.17 9.15
C GLU A 152 -9.00 -10.93 8.56
N THR A 153 -9.99 -11.73 8.98
CA THR A 153 -11.37 -11.50 8.59
C THR A 153 -11.71 -10.10 9.04
N LYS A 154 -11.92 -9.15 8.11
CA LYS A 154 -12.33 -7.78 8.42
C LYS A 154 -13.38 -7.86 9.50
N ALA A 155 -13.03 -7.44 10.72
CA ALA A 155 -13.95 -7.44 11.85
C ALA A 155 -15.25 -6.84 11.34
N LYS A 156 -16.32 -7.63 11.40
CA LYS A 156 -17.68 -7.21 11.10
C LYS A 156 -17.86 -5.88 11.82
N LYS A 157 -17.93 -4.78 11.06
CA LYS A 157 -18.15 -3.43 11.58
C LYS A 157 -19.16 -3.58 12.72
N PRO A 158 -18.84 -3.22 13.98
CA PRO A 158 -19.78 -3.42 15.07
C PRO A 158 -21.09 -2.82 14.61
N ALA A 159 -22.13 -3.66 14.56
CA ALA A 159 -23.45 -3.23 14.17
C ALA A 159 -23.76 -2.02 15.05
N ALA A 160 -24.01 -0.88 14.41
CA ALA A 160 -24.40 0.32 15.12
C ALA A 160 -25.51 -0.09 16.11
N PRO A 161 -25.41 0.27 17.40
CA PRO A 161 -26.46 -0.07 18.34
C PRO A 161 -27.75 0.51 17.77
N LYS A 162 -28.73 -0.38 17.53
CA LYS A 162 -30.08 0.04 17.16
C LYS A 162 -30.55 0.93 18.31
N THR A 163 -30.55 2.25 18.10
CA THR A 163 -31.22 3.18 18.99
C THR A 163 -32.70 2.90 18.86
N SER A 164 -33.17 1.98 19.70
CA SER A 164 -34.55 1.91 20.12
C SER A 164 -34.81 3.16 20.96
N SER A 165 -35.41 4.18 20.35
CA SER A 165 -36.09 5.25 21.08
C SER A 165 -37.57 5.16 20.75
N ALA A 166 -38.22 4.19 21.39
CA ALA A 166 -39.64 4.30 21.69
C ALA A 166 -39.78 5.18 22.93
N THR A 167 -40.26 6.41 22.76
CA THR A 167 -40.86 7.16 23.86
C THR A 167 -42.02 7.98 23.31
N SER A 168 -43.23 7.45 23.51
CA SER A 168 -44.48 8.19 23.38
C SER A 168 -44.49 9.39 24.34
N PRO A 169 -45.09 10.53 23.97
CA PRO A 169 -45.36 11.60 24.94
C PRO A 169 -46.56 11.22 25.85
N PRO A 170 -46.58 11.71 27.11
CA PRO A 170 -47.64 11.39 28.05
C PRO A 170 -48.89 12.25 27.78
N GLU A 171 -50.04 11.58 27.73
CA GLU A 171 -51.34 12.22 27.95
C GLU A 171 -51.41 12.77 29.38
N THR A 172 -51.94 13.97 29.55
CA THR A 172 -52.61 14.34 30.80
C THR A 172 -53.84 15.21 30.50
N PRO A 173 -54.88 15.14 31.37
CA PRO A 173 -56.26 15.45 30.98
C PRO A 173 -56.81 16.76 31.59
N GLY A 174 -57.78 17.34 30.89
CA GLY A 174 -59.07 17.73 31.49
C GLY A 174 -59.30 19.16 31.99
N ALA A 175 -60.47 19.69 31.56
CA ALA A 175 -61.30 20.77 32.14
C ALA A 175 -60.89 22.24 31.82
N ALA A 176 -61.76 23.18 31.44
CA ALA A 176 -63.22 23.21 31.25
C ALA A 176 -63.63 24.43 30.40
N GLN A 177 -64.76 24.26 29.68
CA GLN A 177 -65.85 25.19 29.33
C GLN A 177 -65.62 26.72 29.33
N ALA A 178 -66.05 27.37 28.24
CA ALA A 178 -67.10 28.40 28.29
C ALA A 178 -67.69 28.67 26.89
N ALA A 179 -69.02 28.77 26.85
CA ALA A 179 -69.84 29.10 25.69
C ALA A 179 -69.80 30.60 25.37
N SER A 180 -70.01 30.96 24.10
CA SER A 180 -70.91 32.06 23.73
C SER A 180 -71.21 32.10 22.23
N THR A 181 -72.51 31.97 21.96
CA THR A 181 -73.26 32.36 20.77
C THR A 181 -72.98 33.80 20.32
N LYS A 182 -72.74 34.00 19.03
CA LYS A 182 -73.57 34.85 18.15
C LYS A 182 -73.24 34.62 16.69
#